data_AF-A0A3A4VL09-F1
#
_entry.id   AF-A0A3A4VL09-F1
#
_cell.length_a   1.000
_cell.length_b   1.000
_cell.length_c   1.000
_cell.angle_alpha   90.00
_cell.angle_beta   90.00
_cell.angle_gamma   90.00
#
_symmetry.space_group_name_H-M   'P 1'
#
loop_
_entity.id
_entity.type
_entity.pdbx_description
1 polymer ?
#
loop_
_entity_poly.entity_id
_entity_poly.type
_entity_poly.pdbx_seq_one_letter_code
_entity_poly.pdbx_strand_id
1 'polypeptide(L)'
;MARILYYPSQEASKENFIKKLWDFFVSLDNFTKVFLITFLFFTLAIPIITRQYLEIRQFAVNTRVFNPDLSLDPLPNEILIKYKPGITDSVKENILLKYKLKKIEAIPKINIERVETASVAEEIIEKLKEEQSVEYAEKNFRGKIQSVPNDVFYLDNTQWNLLRINTAKAWDISTGTSSAVIAILDSGVNKDHEDLSGKILPGHNFVDNSEDVTDKVEHGIVISGIIGAVTDNKTGVASLGWNLQILPVKIVDDSGYVVYSNAAKAIIYAADKGVSVINLGFGGEGISKTVQDAINYAWGKNIVIVAPAGNEKSIMSFPASANNVISVGAIGSTGAKSSFSNTGPELDLMAPGEDVYSTSISGYKNFSGTSIASAHVAALAGLIISANPKLINKDVENILTDTANGSGWNSEYGWGIVNAEKALKEATNFTAISKREELSISITNPLPDTMVLGIANIYVSANSDVPISKVDFSINGKIFATDEAFPYVAAFETASMPNGAYTLKAKAYDITGKESQPSNMKIFVNN
;
A
#
# COMPACT_ATOMS: atom_id res chain seq x y z
N MET A 1 80.85 32.80 33.05
CA MET A 1 80.36 32.87 34.45
C MET A 1 78.85 32.94 34.41
N ALA A 2 78.19 31.84 34.76
CA ALA A 2 76.74 31.71 34.80
C ALA A 2 76.19 32.19 36.15
N ARG A 3 75.10 32.97 36.13
CA ARG A 3 74.17 33.09 37.26
C ARG A 3 72.75 33.07 36.73
N ILE A 4 72.05 32.01 37.10
CA ILE A 4 70.67 31.66 36.79
C ILE A 4 69.74 32.58 37.60
N LEU A 5 68.76 33.20 36.96
CA LEU A 5 67.54 33.69 37.61
C LEU A 5 66.35 33.05 36.88
N TYR A 6 65.66 32.18 37.60
CA TYR A 6 64.53 31.37 37.18
C TYR A 6 63.24 32.17 37.40
N TYR A 7 62.47 32.40 36.34
CA TYR A 7 61.10 32.93 36.43
C TYR A 7 60.12 31.75 36.60
N PRO A 8 59.18 31.74 37.57
CA PRO A 8 58.19 30.68 37.69
C PRO A 8 57.14 30.74 36.58
N SER A 9 56.72 29.57 36.11
CA SER A 9 55.80 29.32 35.00
C SER A 9 54.35 29.73 35.31
N GLN A 10 53.62 30.18 34.28
CA GLN A 10 52.18 30.49 34.37
C GLN A 10 51.27 29.27 34.62
N GLU A 11 51.79 28.04 34.56
CA GLU A 11 51.03 26.80 34.78
C GLU A 11 50.53 26.63 36.22
N ALA A 12 51.29 27.11 37.21
CA ALA A 12 50.91 27.01 38.63
C ALA A 12 49.64 27.81 39.00
N SER A 13 49.21 28.75 38.16
CA SER A 13 48.02 29.58 38.40
C SER A 13 46.70 28.92 38.00
N LYS A 14 46.73 28.04 36.97
CA LYS A 14 45.53 27.35 36.46
C LYS A 14 45.14 26.16 37.32
N GLU A 15 46.11 25.38 37.79
CA GLU A 15 45.86 24.27 38.73
C GLU A 15 45.23 24.76 40.03
N ASN A 16 45.64 25.94 40.50
CA ASN A 16 45.11 26.55 41.72
C ASN A 16 43.66 27.06 41.56
N PHE A 17 43.24 27.39 40.33
CA PHE A 17 41.88 27.81 40.03
C PHE A 17 40.92 26.62 39.89
N ILE A 18 41.33 25.58 39.15
CA ILE A 18 40.53 24.36 38.98
C ILE A 18 40.31 23.66 40.33
N LYS A 19 41.34 23.61 41.18
CA LYS A 19 41.23 23.06 42.52
C LYS A 19 40.25 23.85 43.41
N LYS A 20 40.29 25.19 43.36
CA LYS A 20 39.32 26.04 44.09
C LYS A 20 37.89 25.86 43.61
N LEU A 21 37.68 25.69 42.30
CA LEU A 21 36.37 25.38 41.73
C LEU A 21 35.86 24.01 42.17
N TRP A 22 36.76 23.02 42.21
CA TRP A 22 36.43 21.68 42.70
C TRP A 22 36.07 21.68 44.19
N ASP A 23 36.89 22.31 45.03
CA ASP A 23 36.66 22.40 46.47
C ASP A 23 35.36 23.17 46.78
N PHE A 24 35.08 24.23 46.01
CA PHE A 24 33.80 24.94 46.07
C PHE A 24 32.63 24.05 45.64
N PHE A 25 32.75 23.32 44.54
CA PHE A 25 31.70 22.41 44.09
C PHE A 25 31.43 21.30 45.11
N VAL A 26 32.46 20.74 45.73
CA VAL A 26 32.36 19.69 46.74
C VAL A 26 31.70 20.21 48.02
N SER A 27 31.87 21.50 48.36
CA SER A 27 31.25 22.10 49.55
C SER A 27 29.74 22.38 49.42
N LEU A 28 29.19 22.31 48.20
CA LEU A 28 27.76 22.49 47.95
C LEU A 28 26.92 21.30 48.44
N ASP A 29 25.64 21.55 48.75
CA ASP A 29 24.68 20.50 49.04
C ASP A 29 24.32 19.68 47.79
N ASN A 30 23.73 18.51 47.99
CA ASN A 30 23.44 17.56 46.91
C ASN A 30 22.44 18.12 45.87
N PHE A 31 21.47 18.93 46.28
CA PHE A 31 20.50 19.50 45.35
C PHE A 31 21.17 20.53 44.44
N THR A 32 21.99 21.42 45.00
CA THR A 32 22.72 22.43 44.23
C THR A 32 23.74 21.81 43.27
N LYS A 33 24.40 20.70 43.67
CA LYS A 33 25.29 19.92 42.78
C LYS A 33 24.56 19.36 41.57
N VAL A 34 23.41 18.71 41.79
CA VAL A 34 22.59 18.15 40.70
C VAL A 34 22.10 19.25 39.78
N PHE A 35 21.63 20.38 40.31
CA PHE A 35 21.21 21.52 39.51
C PHE A 35 22.34 22.07 38.62
N LEU A 36 23.54 22.28 39.17
CA LEU A 36 24.68 22.79 38.42
C LEU A 36 25.16 21.83 37.33
N ILE A 37 25.22 20.52 37.61
CA ILE A 37 25.57 19.50 36.61
C ILE A 37 24.55 19.52 35.48
N THR A 38 23.27 19.52 35.81
CA THR A 38 22.18 19.52 34.82
C THR A 38 22.21 20.82 33.99
N PHE A 39 22.38 21.96 34.64
CA PHE A 39 22.48 23.27 33.98
C PHE A 39 23.70 23.36 33.05
N LEU A 40 24.87 22.88 33.47
CA LEU A 40 26.07 22.80 32.62
C LEU A 40 25.87 21.86 31.42
N PHE A 41 25.18 20.73 31.62
CA PHE A 41 24.86 19.80 30.54
C PHE A 41 23.93 20.43 29.50
N PHE A 42 22.89 21.14 29.92
CA PHE A 42 21.96 21.83 29.01
C PHE A 42 22.58 23.05 28.32
N THR A 43 23.47 23.80 29.00
CA THR A 43 24.05 25.04 28.45
C THR A 43 25.31 24.82 27.62
N LEU A 44 26.10 23.77 27.88
CA LEU A 44 27.35 23.51 27.15
C LEU A 44 27.24 22.34 26.18
N ALA A 45 26.53 21.26 26.51
CA ALA A 45 26.49 20.08 25.63
C ALA A 45 25.52 20.28 24.45
N ILE A 46 24.37 20.91 24.67
CA ILE A 46 23.36 21.10 23.61
C ILE A 46 23.88 21.97 22.45
N PRO A 47 24.54 23.13 22.67
CA PRO A 47 25.09 23.91 21.56
C PRO A 47 26.19 23.19 20.79
N ILE A 48 27.00 22.36 21.46
CA ILE A 48 28.07 21.59 20.82
C ILE A 48 27.47 20.48 19.96
N ILE A 49 26.48 19.73 20.48
CA ILE A 49 25.78 18.68 19.73
C ILE A 49 25.04 19.29 18.54
N THR A 50 24.38 20.44 18.72
CA THR A 50 23.65 21.13 17.65
C THR A 50 24.58 21.63 16.55
N ARG A 51 25.76 22.16 16.92
CA ARG A 51 26.80 22.59 15.98
C ARG A 51 27.41 21.42 15.22
N GLN A 52 27.71 20.31 15.91
CA GLN A 52 28.24 19.10 15.27
C GLN A 52 27.20 18.48 14.31
N TYR A 53 25.91 18.52 14.66
CA TYR A 53 24.81 18.09 13.80
C TYR A 53 24.63 18.98 12.56
N LEU A 54 24.79 20.30 12.71
CA LEU A 54 24.78 21.25 11.60
C LEU A 54 25.99 21.07 10.67
N GLU A 55 27.19 20.86 11.21
CA GLU A 55 28.40 20.61 10.43
C GLU A 55 28.32 19.27 9.67
N ILE A 56 27.76 18.22 10.27
CA ILE A 56 27.48 16.93 9.60
C ILE A 56 26.42 17.08 8.50
N ARG A 57 25.34 17.85 8.74
CA ARG A 57 24.35 18.16 7.68
C ARG A 57 24.98 18.94 6.53
N GLN A 58 25.82 19.93 6.82
CA GLN A 58 26.49 20.73 5.80
C GLN A 58 27.48 19.88 4.98
N PHE A 59 28.17 18.93 5.62
CA PHE A 59 29.02 17.95 4.95
C PHE A 59 28.23 16.98 4.06
N ALA A 60 27.09 16.46 4.54
CA ALA A 60 26.22 15.58 3.78
C ALA A 60 25.53 16.27 2.59
N VAL A 61 25.21 17.57 2.71
CA VAL A 61 24.70 18.39 1.60
C VAL A 61 25.77 18.60 0.52
N ASN A 62 27.04 18.74 0.92
CA ASN A 62 28.17 18.97 0.00
C ASN A 62 28.74 17.69 -0.61
N THR A 63 28.43 16.52 -0.06
CA THR A 63 28.87 15.19 -0.55
C THR A 63 27.68 14.40 -1.09
N ARG A 64 26.90 15.00 -2.01
CA ARG A 64 26.01 14.21 -2.87
C ARG A 64 26.88 13.28 -3.72
N VAL A 65 27.08 12.06 -3.23
CA VAL A 65 27.65 10.97 -4.01
C VAL A 65 26.66 10.72 -5.15
N PHE A 66 27.11 10.96 -6.37
CA PHE A 66 26.40 10.55 -7.57
C PHE A 66 26.24 9.03 -7.50
N ASN A 67 25.01 8.56 -7.29
CA ASN A 67 24.71 7.13 -7.25
C ASN A 67 24.45 6.65 -8.68
N PRO A 68 25.36 5.87 -9.30
CA PRO A 68 25.24 5.47 -10.70
C PRO A 68 24.15 4.40 -10.95
N ASP A 69 23.51 3.85 -9.91
CA ASP A 69 22.51 2.77 -10.01
C ASP A 69 21.04 3.23 -10.18
N LEU A 70 20.79 4.52 -10.46
CA LEU A 70 19.47 4.96 -10.92
C LEU A 70 19.21 4.43 -12.33
N SER A 71 17.99 3.98 -12.65
CA SER A 71 17.65 3.46 -13.98
C SER A 71 18.01 4.49 -15.07
N LEU A 72 19.15 4.27 -15.72
CA LEU A 72 19.67 5.14 -16.75
C LEU A 72 18.93 4.86 -18.07
N ASP A 73 18.32 5.87 -18.67
CA ASP A 73 17.69 5.80 -20.00
C ASP A 73 18.57 6.55 -21.02
N PRO A 74 19.64 5.91 -21.53
CA PRO A 74 20.56 6.55 -22.47
C PRO A 74 19.91 6.73 -23.83
N LEU A 75 20.24 7.83 -24.49
CA LEU A 75 20.03 7.99 -25.93
C LEU A 75 21.12 7.18 -26.64
N PRO A 76 20.81 6.01 -27.27
CA PRO A 76 21.80 5.00 -27.61
C PRO A 76 22.91 5.45 -28.58
N ASN A 77 22.64 6.49 -29.36
CA ASN A 77 23.53 7.00 -30.42
C ASN A 77 24.09 8.39 -30.12
N GLU A 78 23.90 8.91 -28.90
CA GLU A 78 24.33 10.26 -28.54
C GLU A 78 25.40 10.26 -27.44
N ILE A 79 26.41 11.10 -27.64
CA ILE A 79 27.54 11.27 -26.73
C ILE A 79 27.63 12.74 -26.35
N LEU A 80 27.98 13.00 -25.09
CA LEU A 80 28.41 14.32 -24.62
C LEU A 80 29.93 14.32 -24.50
N ILE A 81 30.60 15.25 -25.20
CA ILE A 81 32.06 15.40 -25.18
C ILE A 81 32.40 16.70 -24.47
N LYS A 82 33.04 16.60 -23.31
CA LYS A 82 33.62 17.75 -22.61
C LYS A 82 35.05 17.96 -23.07
N TYR A 83 35.35 19.15 -23.60
CA TYR A 83 36.71 19.54 -23.94
C TYR A 83 37.40 20.28 -22.81
N LYS A 84 38.72 20.05 -22.66
CA LYS A 84 39.55 20.81 -21.73
C LYS A 84 39.58 22.31 -22.10
N PRO A 85 39.74 23.22 -21.13
CA PRO A 85 39.85 24.65 -21.43
C PRO A 85 40.99 24.96 -22.41
N GLY A 86 40.76 25.88 -23.36
CA GLY A 86 41.77 26.31 -24.34
C GLY A 86 41.79 25.50 -25.65
N ILE A 87 40.99 24.44 -25.77
CA ILE A 87 40.85 23.69 -27.03
C ILE A 87 40.11 24.54 -28.08
N THR A 88 40.77 24.74 -29.23
CA THR A 88 40.23 25.52 -30.36
C THR A 88 39.18 24.73 -31.14
N ASP A 89 38.29 25.42 -31.85
CA ASP A 89 37.23 24.76 -32.63
C ASP A 89 37.79 23.87 -33.75
N SER A 90 38.94 24.22 -34.34
CA SER A 90 39.64 23.36 -35.30
C SER A 90 40.07 22.02 -34.70
N VAL A 91 40.49 21.98 -33.43
CA VAL A 91 40.83 20.73 -32.75
C VAL A 91 39.57 19.90 -32.48
N LYS A 92 38.45 20.55 -32.09
CA LYS A 92 37.16 19.87 -31.91
C LYS A 92 36.67 19.25 -33.21
N GLU A 93 36.69 20.00 -34.31
CA GLU A 93 36.29 19.53 -35.65
C GLU A 93 37.12 18.33 -36.11
N ASN A 94 38.44 18.34 -35.86
CA ASN A 94 39.31 17.20 -36.17
C ASN A 94 38.93 15.94 -35.40
N ILE A 95 38.52 16.07 -34.12
CA ILE A 95 38.05 14.95 -33.30
C ILE A 95 36.73 14.42 -33.86
N LEU A 96 35.79 15.29 -34.20
CA LEU A 96 34.52 14.87 -34.80
C LEU A 96 34.74 14.10 -36.10
N LEU A 97 35.63 14.59 -36.97
CA LEU A 97 35.98 13.91 -38.22
C LEU A 97 36.67 12.57 -37.98
N LYS A 98 37.63 12.50 -37.04
CA LYS A 98 38.38 11.28 -36.68
C LYS A 98 37.44 10.16 -36.23
N TYR A 99 36.43 10.49 -35.42
CA TYR A 99 35.48 9.52 -34.87
C TYR A 99 34.17 9.41 -35.65
N LYS A 100 34.05 10.10 -36.80
CA LYS A 100 32.83 10.13 -37.64
C LYS A 100 31.58 10.58 -36.87
N LEU A 101 31.76 11.57 -36.00
CA LEU A 101 30.72 12.12 -35.15
C LEU A 101 30.08 13.31 -35.85
N LYS A 102 28.75 13.37 -35.78
CA LYS A 102 27.97 14.51 -36.28
C LYS A 102 27.60 15.40 -35.11
N LYS A 103 28.04 16.66 -35.14
CA LYS A 103 27.63 17.65 -34.14
C LYS A 103 26.13 17.91 -34.22
N ILE A 104 25.44 17.77 -33.09
CA ILE A 104 24.04 18.16 -32.94
C ILE A 104 23.99 19.60 -32.43
N GLU A 105 24.63 19.87 -31.30
CA GLU A 105 24.66 21.18 -30.66
C GLU A 105 25.91 21.37 -29.79
N ALA A 106 26.15 22.61 -29.36
CA ALA A 106 27.19 22.95 -28.40
C ALA A 106 26.59 23.59 -27.14
N ILE A 107 27.19 23.29 -25.99
CA ILE A 107 26.87 23.89 -24.69
C ILE A 107 28.09 24.74 -24.25
N PRO A 108 28.26 25.94 -24.83
CA PRO A 108 29.55 26.65 -24.82
C PRO A 108 30.00 27.09 -23.44
N LYS A 109 29.08 27.41 -22.52
CA LYS A 109 29.43 27.83 -21.15
C LYS A 109 30.16 26.76 -20.35
N ILE A 110 30.01 25.49 -20.74
CA ILE A 110 30.66 24.35 -20.10
C ILE A 110 31.50 23.56 -21.10
N ASN A 111 31.85 24.08 -22.28
CA ASN A 111 32.71 23.40 -23.27
C ASN A 111 32.28 21.96 -23.62
N ILE A 112 30.98 21.71 -23.74
CA ILE A 112 30.45 20.41 -24.16
C ILE A 112 29.92 20.48 -25.60
N GLU A 113 30.17 19.43 -26.39
CA GLU A 113 29.44 19.18 -27.62
C GLU A 113 28.58 17.92 -27.49
N ARG A 114 27.32 18.03 -27.91
CA ARG A 114 26.42 16.90 -28.06
C ARG A 114 26.53 16.42 -29.50
N VAL A 115 26.83 15.14 -29.66
CA VAL A 115 27.15 14.56 -30.95
C VAL A 115 26.41 13.25 -31.16
N GLU A 116 26.12 12.95 -32.42
CA GLU A 116 25.52 11.70 -32.88
C GLU A 116 26.60 10.80 -33.47
N THR A 117 26.53 9.50 -33.17
CA THR A 117 27.37 8.46 -33.75
C THR A 117 26.52 7.43 -34.49
N ALA A 118 27.00 6.94 -35.63
CA ALA A 118 26.40 5.80 -36.34
C ALA A 118 26.90 4.44 -35.79
N SER A 119 27.80 4.46 -34.82
CA SER A 119 28.39 3.29 -34.13
C SER A 119 27.93 3.23 -32.67
N VAL A 120 28.17 2.11 -31.99
CA VAL A 120 27.84 1.92 -30.56
C VAL A 120 28.53 3.00 -29.73
N ALA A 121 27.76 3.81 -28.99
CA ALA A 121 28.25 4.99 -28.28
C ALA A 121 29.34 4.65 -27.26
N GLU A 122 29.21 3.53 -26.55
CA GLU A 122 30.15 3.05 -25.54
C GLU A 122 31.56 2.86 -26.10
N GLU A 123 31.69 2.28 -27.29
CA GLU A 123 33.00 2.03 -27.91
C GLU A 123 33.71 3.34 -28.30
N ILE A 124 32.95 4.35 -28.71
CA ILE A 124 33.49 5.66 -29.08
C ILE A 124 33.85 6.46 -27.82
N ILE A 125 33.03 6.37 -26.77
CA ILE A 125 33.31 6.99 -25.47
C ILE A 125 34.67 6.53 -24.91
N GLU A 126 34.96 5.23 -24.92
CA GLU A 126 36.25 4.72 -24.44
C GLU A 126 37.44 5.29 -25.23
N LYS A 127 37.30 5.40 -26.56
CA LYS A 127 38.35 6.00 -27.40
C LYS A 127 38.49 7.51 -27.22
N LEU A 128 37.40 8.21 -26.91
CA LEU A 128 37.41 9.65 -26.65
C LEU A 128 38.08 9.98 -25.32
N LYS A 129 38.04 9.08 -24.33
CA LYS A 129 38.76 9.25 -23.06
C LYS A 129 40.29 9.29 -23.22
N GLU A 130 40.81 8.72 -24.31
CA GLU A 130 42.24 8.75 -24.64
C GLU A 130 42.69 10.05 -25.32
N GLU A 131 41.76 10.89 -25.80
CA GLU A 131 42.09 12.16 -26.45
C GLU A 131 42.60 13.18 -25.44
N GLN A 132 43.80 13.74 -25.68
CA GLN A 132 44.41 14.70 -24.77
C GLN A 132 43.59 15.99 -24.59
N SER A 133 42.76 16.32 -25.58
CA SER A 133 41.88 17.49 -25.62
C SER A 133 40.52 17.26 -24.95
N VAL A 134 40.15 16.01 -24.65
CA VAL A 134 38.89 15.64 -24.01
C VAL A 134 39.12 15.51 -22.50
N GLU A 135 38.24 16.13 -21.73
CA GLU A 135 38.20 16.02 -20.27
C GLU A 135 37.39 14.79 -19.84
N TYR A 136 36.22 14.59 -20.47
CA TYR A 136 35.44 13.37 -20.39
C TYR A 136 34.54 13.21 -21.61
N ALA A 137 34.13 11.97 -21.87
CA ALA A 137 33.04 11.63 -22.76
C ALA A 137 32.06 10.70 -22.03
N GLU A 138 30.76 10.90 -22.21
CA GLU A 138 29.71 10.13 -21.54
C GLU A 138 28.48 9.94 -22.43
N LYS A 139 27.62 9.01 -22.06
CA LYS A 139 26.31 8.81 -22.73
C LYS A 139 25.43 10.02 -22.46
N ASN A 140 24.63 10.43 -23.44
CA ASN A 140 23.55 11.38 -23.19
C ASN A 140 22.32 10.64 -22.63
N PHE A 141 21.69 11.17 -21.59
CA PHE A 141 20.52 10.57 -20.94
C PHE A 141 19.30 11.49 -21.07
N ARG A 142 18.10 10.93 -21.10
CA ARG A 142 16.86 11.70 -20.90
C ARG A 142 16.34 11.52 -19.48
N GLY A 143 15.86 12.61 -18.87
CA GLY A 143 15.12 12.57 -17.61
C GLY A 143 13.62 12.36 -17.87
N LYS A 144 12.94 11.62 -16.99
CA LYS A 144 11.47 11.57 -16.91
C LYS A 144 11.01 12.53 -15.81
N ILE A 145 9.97 13.31 -16.06
CA ILE A 145 9.28 14.06 -15.01
C ILE A 145 8.60 13.04 -14.09
N GLN A 146 8.96 13.01 -12.81
CA GLN A 146 8.23 12.22 -11.81
C GLN A 146 6.90 12.90 -11.53
N SER A 147 5.83 12.12 -11.42
CA SER A 147 4.51 12.60 -11.01
C SER A 147 4.54 12.96 -9.52
N VAL A 148 4.96 14.18 -9.21
CA VAL A 148 5.03 14.72 -7.85
C VAL A 148 3.80 15.60 -7.64
N PRO A 149 2.85 15.21 -6.77
CA PRO A 149 1.71 16.04 -6.43
C PRO A 149 2.14 17.41 -5.90
N ASN A 150 1.33 18.43 -6.19
CA ASN A 150 1.57 19.80 -5.74
C ASN A 150 0.81 20.19 -4.45
N ASP A 151 0.19 19.22 -3.78
CA ASP A 151 -0.61 19.37 -2.56
C ASP A 151 0.25 19.86 -1.37
N VAL A 152 -0.32 20.74 -0.54
CA VAL A 152 0.44 21.50 0.48
C VAL A 152 1.12 20.58 1.48
N PHE A 153 0.36 19.62 2.04
CA PHE A 153 0.85 18.73 3.09
C PHE A 153 1.68 17.55 2.56
N TYR A 154 1.65 17.34 1.25
CA TYR A 154 2.58 16.43 0.58
C TYR A 154 3.94 17.12 0.39
N LEU A 155 3.94 18.35 -0.14
CA LEU A 155 5.17 19.10 -0.44
C LEU A 155 5.97 19.54 0.81
N ASP A 156 5.29 19.80 1.94
CA ASP A 156 5.96 20.16 3.19
C ASP A 156 6.48 18.94 4.00
N ASN A 157 6.27 17.73 3.48
CA ASN A 157 6.60 16.43 4.09
C ASN A 157 5.78 16.07 5.33
N THR A 158 4.61 16.68 5.55
CA THR A 158 3.68 16.24 6.60
C THR A 158 3.16 14.82 6.32
N GLN A 159 2.92 14.46 5.06
CA GLN A 159 2.47 13.13 4.64
C GLN A 159 3.62 12.13 4.41
N TRP A 160 4.26 11.68 5.49
CA TRP A 160 5.34 10.68 5.43
C TRP A 160 4.91 9.33 4.83
N ASN A 161 3.63 8.99 4.99
CA ASN A 161 3.01 7.71 4.67
C ASN A 161 3.18 7.32 3.19
N LEU A 162 3.01 8.29 2.28
CA LEU A 162 3.06 8.06 0.84
C LEU A 162 4.49 7.73 0.37
N LEU A 163 5.48 8.43 0.90
CA LEU A 163 6.87 8.12 0.61
C LEU A 163 7.24 6.70 1.10
N ARG A 164 6.74 6.30 2.28
CA ARG A 164 7.07 5.00 2.88
C ARG A 164 6.69 3.82 1.99
N ILE A 165 5.58 3.93 1.28
CA ILE A 165 5.04 2.85 0.44
C ILE A 165 5.38 3.03 -1.05
N ASN A 166 6.37 3.88 -1.37
CA ASN A 166 6.89 4.12 -2.73
C ASN A 166 5.85 4.66 -3.73
N THR A 167 4.95 5.56 -3.31
CA THR A 167 3.88 6.06 -4.20
C THR A 167 4.37 6.91 -5.36
N ALA A 168 5.42 7.73 -5.20
CA ALA A 168 5.89 8.64 -6.24
C ALA A 168 6.25 7.91 -7.54
N LYS A 169 6.87 6.73 -7.43
CA LYS A 169 7.19 5.88 -8.58
C LYS A 169 6.00 5.04 -9.05
N ALA A 170 5.02 4.80 -8.19
CA ALA A 170 3.79 4.11 -8.54
C ALA A 170 2.90 5.00 -9.44
N TRP A 171 2.82 6.30 -9.16
CA TRP A 171 2.04 7.25 -9.95
C TRP A 171 2.57 7.44 -11.38
N ASP A 172 3.85 7.17 -11.61
CA ASP A 172 4.45 7.10 -12.95
C ASP A 172 3.94 5.91 -13.79
N ILE A 173 3.24 4.95 -13.16
CA ILE A 173 2.62 3.76 -13.78
C ILE A 173 1.09 3.93 -13.83
N SER A 174 0.45 4.24 -12.70
CA SER A 174 -0.99 4.47 -12.61
C SER A 174 -1.32 5.40 -11.45
N THR A 175 -2.21 6.37 -11.71
CA THR A 175 -2.83 7.22 -10.68
C THR A 175 -4.28 6.80 -10.38
N GLY A 176 -4.70 5.66 -10.92
CA GLY A 176 -6.05 5.12 -10.79
C GLY A 176 -6.96 5.51 -11.97
N THR A 177 -8.14 4.92 -11.98
CA THR A 177 -9.22 5.23 -12.92
C THR A 177 -10.53 5.37 -12.16
N SER A 178 -11.44 6.22 -12.65
CA SER A 178 -12.73 6.43 -11.98
C SER A 178 -13.64 5.21 -12.01
N SER A 179 -13.35 4.22 -12.86
CA SER A 179 -14.02 2.91 -12.88
C SER A 179 -13.62 1.99 -11.73
N ALA A 180 -12.45 2.20 -11.12
CA ALA A 180 -12.03 1.48 -9.93
C ALA A 180 -12.65 2.15 -8.69
N VAL A 181 -13.90 1.78 -8.40
CA VAL A 181 -14.66 2.33 -7.28
C VAL A 181 -14.29 1.62 -5.98
N ILE A 182 -14.05 2.40 -4.92
CA ILE A 182 -13.78 1.90 -3.57
C ILE A 182 -14.99 2.18 -2.68
N ALA A 183 -15.65 1.13 -2.20
CA ALA A 183 -16.68 1.29 -1.18
C ALA A 183 -16.04 1.43 0.20
N ILE A 184 -16.42 2.49 0.93
CA ILE A 184 -15.97 2.75 2.30
C ILE A 184 -17.15 2.48 3.23
N LEU A 185 -17.11 1.34 3.92
CA LEU A 185 -18.12 0.95 4.89
C LEU A 185 -17.71 1.45 6.29
N ASP A 186 -18.20 2.63 6.66
CA ASP A 186 -17.66 3.41 7.79
C ASP A 186 -18.72 4.36 8.41
N SER A 187 -18.32 5.47 9.04
CA SER A 187 -19.19 6.46 9.70
C SER A 187 -19.82 7.49 8.78
N GLY A 188 -19.52 7.43 7.49
CA GLY A 188 -19.98 8.36 6.48
C GLY A 188 -18.85 9.19 5.86
N VAL A 189 -19.19 10.26 5.15
CA VAL A 189 -18.25 11.23 4.61
C VAL A 189 -18.91 12.61 4.48
N ASN A 190 -18.17 13.69 4.77
CA ASN A 190 -18.61 15.05 4.43
C ASN A 190 -18.12 15.39 3.02
N LYS A 191 -18.94 15.08 2.02
CA LYS A 191 -18.63 15.23 0.59
C LYS A 191 -18.29 16.67 0.15
N ASP A 192 -18.70 17.67 0.94
CA ASP A 192 -18.46 19.09 0.65
C ASP A 192 -17.07 19.56 1.11
N HIS A 193 -16.25 18.66 1.70
CA HIS A 193 -14.85 18.94 1.98
C HIS A 193 -14.11 19.26 0.67
N GLU A 194 -13.30 20.32 0.65
CA GLU A 194 -12.66 20.83 -0.58
C GLU A 194 -11.85 19.75 -1.31
N ASP A 195 -11.12 18.94 -0.54
CA ASP A 195 -10.30 17.83 -1.04
C ASP A 195 -11.04 16.56 -1.42
N LEU A 196 -12.38 16.52 -1.30
CA LEU A 196 -13.19 15.37 -1.71
C LEU A 196 -14.16 15.72 -2.85
N SER A 197 -14.05 16.95 -3.37
CA SER A 197 -14.92 17.43 -4.45
C SER A 197 -14.80 16.54 -5.70
N GLY A 198 -15.94 16.02 -6.15
CA GLY A 198 -16.01 15.15 -7.33
C GLY A 198 -15.45 13.73 -7.12
N LYS A 199 -15.14 13.33 -5.87
CA LYS A 199 -14.65 11.98 -5.53
C LYS A 199 -15.74 11.06 -4.99
N ILE A 200 -16.78 11.65 -4.42
CA ILE A 200 -17.79 10.93 -3.63
C ILE A 200 -19.02 10.65 -4.49
N LEU A 201 -19.31 9.37 -4.73
CA LEU A 201 -20.53 8.90 -5.38
C LEU A 201 -21.74 8.95 -4.43
N PRO A 202 -22.98 8.90 -4.96
CA PRO A 202 -24.16 8.71 -4.12
C PRO A 202 -24.09 7.40 -3.32
N GLY A 203 -24.14 7.52 -2.00
CA GLY A 203 -24.01 6.42 -1.05
C GLY A 203 -25.33 5.99 -0.41
N HIS A 204 -25.23 5.13 0.60
CA HIS A 204 -26.38 4.72 1.42
C HIS A 204 -26.00 4.65 2.89
N ASN A 205 -26.93 5.02 3.77
CA ASN A 205 -26.81 4.94 5.21
C ASN A 205 -27.70 3.81 5.74
N PHE A 206 -27.06 2.76 6.26
CA PHE A 206 -27.73 1.58 6.81
C PHE A 206 -28.09 1.73 8.30
N VAL A 207 -27.68 2.80 8.97
CA VAL A 207 -28.04 3.07 10.39
C VAL A 207 -29.50 3.49 10.49
N ASP A 208 -29.95 4.39 9.62
CA ASP A 208 -31.33 4.89 9.58
C ASP A 208 -32.07 4.60 8.26
N ASN A 209 -31.41 3.89 7.34
CA ASN A 209 -31.95 3.52 6.02
C ASN A 209 -32.31 4.72 5.13
N SER A 210 -31.35 5.65 4.97
CA SER A 210 -31.47 6.86 4.15
C SER A 210 -30.30 7.04 3.17
N GLU A 211 -30.35 8.08 2.34
CA GLU A 211 -29.23 8.48 1.48
C GLU A 211 -28.24 9.45 2.18
N ASP A 212 -28.53 9.86 3.42
CA ASP A 212 -27.67 10.78 4.17
C ASP A 212 -26.48 10.04 4.78
N VAL A 213 -25.35 10.15 4.09
CA VAL A 213 -24.06 9.56 4.49
C VAL A 213 -23.17 10.55 5.24
N THR A 214 -23.71 11.62 5.82
CA THR A 214 -22.91 12.62 6.54
C THR A 214 -22.11 11.98 7.68
N ASP A 215 -20.80 12.25 7.71
CA ASP A 215 -19.93 11.84 8.80
C ASP A 215 -20.06 12.80 9.99
N LYS A 216 -20.32 12.23 11.16
CA LYS A 216 -20.39 12.93 12.45
C LYS A 216 -19.40 12.38 13.47
N VAL A 217 -18.72 11.29 13.13
CA VAL A 217 -17.71 10.61 13.97
C VAL A 217 -16.31 11.02 13.54
N GLU A 218 -16.13 11.48 12.30
CA GLU A 218 -14.88 11.89 11.66
C GLU A 218 -13.99 10.74 11.18
N HIS A 219 -14.43 9.48 11.29
CA HIS A 219 -13.60 8.35 10.87
C HIS A 219 -13.66 8.14 9.35
N GLY A 220 -14.84 8.01 8.76
CA GLY A 220 -15.00 7.74 7.32
C GLY A 220 -14.48 8.86 6.41
N ILE A 221 -14.55 10.13 6.83
CA ILE A 221 -13.92 11.24 6.09
C ILE A 221 -12.39 11.11 6.03
N VAL A 222 -11.75 10.61 7.08
CA VAL A 222 -10.30 10.40 7.14
C VAL A 222 -9.87 9.31 6.18
N ILE A 223 -10.60 8.19 6.21
CA ILE A 223 -10.41 7.05 5.31
C ILE A 223 -10.58 7.49 3.85
N SER A 224 -11.57 8.33 3.58
CA SER A 224 -11.83 8.88 2.24
C SER A 224 -10.65 9.71 1.71
N GLY A 225 -10.04 10.56 2.55
CA GLY A 225 -8.88 11.36 2.16
C GLY A 225 -7.65 10.52 1.81
N ILE A 226 -7.37 9.48 2.59
CA ILE A 226 -6.25 8.56 2.34
C ILE A 226 -6.46 7.82 1.01
N ILE A 227 -7.69 7.39 0.75
CA ILE A 227 -8.01 6.60 -0.44
C ILE A 227 -7.97 7.45 -1.72
N GLY A 228 -8.63 8.60 -1.69
CA GLY A 228 -8.97 9.31 -2.92
C GLY A 228 -9.20 10.82 -2.78
N ALA A 229 -8.53 11.51 -1.86
CA ALA A 229 -8.45 12.98 -1.90
C ALA A 229 -8.06 13.50 -3.30
N VAL A 230 -8.51 14.70 -3.65
CA VAL A 230 -8.23 15.37 -4.91
C VAL A 230 -6.75 15.75 -4.97
N THR A 231 -5.92 14.85 -5.46
CA THR A 231 -4.49 15.07 -5.59
C THR A 231 -4.14 16.02 -6.74
N ASP A 232 -3.04 16.77 -6.61
CA ASP A 232 -2.49 17.74 -7.57
C ASP A 232 -3.33 19.03 -7.70
N ASN A 233 -4.02 19.44 -6.62
CA ASN A 233 -4.93 20.60 -6.60
C ASN A 233 -4.39 21.85 -5.85
N LYS A 234 -3.14 21.82 -5.38
CA LYS A 234 -2.43 22.87 -4.61
C LYS A 234 -2.98 23.16 -3.23
N THR A 235 -3.83 22.28 -2.72
CA THR A 235 -4.48 22.38 -1.41
C THR A 235 -4.23 21.07 -0.66
N GLY A 236 -4.43 21.05 0.65
CA GLY A 236 -4.67 19.79 1.34
C GLY A 236 -3.64 18.67 1.18
N VAL A 237 -4.15 17.46 1.08
CA VAL A 237 -3.40 16.19 1.10
C VAL A 237 -3.43 15.51 -0.26
N ALA A 238 -2.31 14.90 -0.64
CA ALA A 238 -2.30 13.93 -1.72
C ALA A 238 -2.89 12.60 -1.24
N SER A 239 -3.60 11.90 -2.12
CA SER A 239 -4.04 10.52 -1.90
C SER A 239 -3.24 9.52 -2.73
N LEU A 240 -3.29 8.23 -2.32
CA LEU A 240 -2.70 7.17 -3.12
C LEU A 240 -3.43 7.03 -4.47
N GLY A 241 -4.76 7.06 -4.47
CA GLY A 241 -5.61 6.90 -5.64
C GLY A 241 -6.16 8.20 -6.21
N TRP A 242 -5.35 8.94 -6.97
CA TRP A 242 -5.72 10.28 -7.46
C TRP A 242 -7.03 10.27 -8.24
N ASN A 243 -7.28 9.24 -9.04
CA ASN A 243 -8.44 9.17 -9.93
C ASN A 243 -9.50 8.15 -9.48
N LEU A 244 -9.36 7.56 -8.29
CA LEU A 244 -10.35 6.63 -7.76
C LEU A 244 -11.64 7.38 -7.38
N GLN A 245 -12.75 6.66 -7.42
CA GLN A 245 -14.04 7.14 -6.93
C GLN A 245 -14.42 6.38 -5.66
N ILE A 246 -15.14 7.05 -4.77
CA ILE A 246 -15.51 6.52 -3.46
C ILE A 246 -17.02 6.34 -3.42
N LEU A 247 -17.47 5.13 -3.06
CA LEU A 247 -18.85 4.86 -2.68
C LEU A 247 -18.95 4.87 -1.15
N PRO A 248 -19.46 5.95 -0.52
CA PRO A 248 -19.62 5.97 0.92
C PRO A 248 -20.80 5.11 1.35
N VAL A 249 -20.60 4.23 2.34
CA VAL A 249 -21.64 3.38 2.90
C VAL A 249 -21.61 3.51 4.42
N LYS A 250 -22.56 4.27 4.97
CA LYS A 250 -22.58 4.54 6.42
C LYS A 250 -23.18 3.35 7.16
N ILE A 251 -22.38 2.73 8.03
CA ILE A 251 -22.76 1.60 8.89
C ILE A 251 -22.43 1.82 10.36
N VAL A 252 -21.60 2.83 10.67
CA VAL A 252 -21.26 3.24 12.02
C VAL A 252 -22.24 4.33 12.47
N ASP A 253 -22.87 4.13 13.62
CA ASP A 253 -23.74 5.13 14.23
C ASP A 253 -22.96 6.31 14.82
N ASP A 254 -23.68 7.36 15.25
CA ASP A 254 -23.06 8.57 15.80
C ASP A 254 -22.35 8.32 17.16
N SER A 255 -22.49 7.11 17.73
CA SER A 255 -21.76 6.67 18.93
C SER A 255 -20.53 5.80 18.63
N GLY A 256 -20.23 5.56 17.34
CA GLY A 256 -19.06 4.79 16.92
C GLY A 256 -19.28 3.27 16.84
N TYR A 257 -20.53 2.79 16.88
CA TYR A 257 -20.83 1.35 16.88
C TYR A 257 -21.40 0.87 15.54
N VAL A 258 -21.12 -0.40 15.23
CA VAL A 258 -21.63 -1.08 14.04
C VAL A 258 -22.55 -2.23 14.45
N VAL A 259 -23.73 -2.26 13.85
CA VAL A 259 -24.63 -3.43 13.91
C VAL A 259 -24.28 -4.37 12.76
N TYR A 260 -23.87 -5.60 13.09
CA TYR A 260 -23.40 -6.56 12.08
C TYR A 260 -24.42 -6.95 11.01
N SER A 261 -25.73 -6.91 11.30
CA SER A 261 -26.76 -7.11 10.27
C SER A 261 -26.78 -5.96 9.25
N ASN A 262 -26.45 -4.74 9.67
CA ASN A 262 -26.32 -3.59 8.78
C ASN A 262 -25.03 -3.71 7.97
N ALA A 263 -23.92 -4.13 8.58
CA ALA A 263 -22.68 -4.41 7.88
C ALA A 263 -22.86 -5.49 6.78
N ALA A 264 -23.56 -6.59 7.08
CA ALA A 264 -23.83 -7.64 6.09
C ALA A 264 -24.65 -7.12 4.90
N LYS A 265 -25.73 -6.36 5.15
CA LYS A 265 -26.52 -5.72 4.08
C LYS A 265 -25.69 -4.73 3.26
N ALA A 266 -24.84 -3.95 3.92
CA ALA A 266 -23.96 -2.98 3.29
C ALA A 266 -22.90 -3.62 2.39
N ILE A 267 -22.32 -4.75 2.81
CA ILE A 267 -21.36 -5.52 2.01
C ILE A 267 -22.04 -6.04 0.73
N ILE A 268 -23.24 -6.62 0.86
CA ILE A 268 -24.03 -7.07 -0.29
C ILE A 268 -24.37 -5.90 -1.21
N TYR A 269 -24.82 -4.78 -0.66
CA TYR A 269 -25.12 -3.56 -1.42
C TYR A 269 -23.91 -3.06 -2.22
N ALA A 270 -22.74 -2.94 -1.58
CA ALA A 270 -21.52 -2.53 -2.27
C ALA A 270 -21.16 -3.53 -3.38
N ALA A 271 -21.35 -4.83 -3.13
CA ALA A 271 -21.11 -5.86 -4.12
C ALA A 271 -22.06 -5.79 -5.32
N ASP A 272 -23.34 -5.52 -5.08
CA ASP A 272 -24.36 -5.34 -6.11
C ASP A 272 -24.14 -4.07 -6.94
N LYS A 273 -23.48 -3.04 -6.37
CA LYS A 273 -23.02 -1.86 -7.10
C LYS A 273 -21.81 -2.14 -8.01
N GLY A 274 -21.19 -3.32 -7.91
CA GLY A 274 -20.06 -3.71 -8.75
C GLY A 274 -18.80 -2.90 -8.46
N VAL A 275 -18.58 -2.49 -7.21
CA VAL A 275 -17.34 -1.81 -6.80
C VAL A 275 -16.14 -2.74 -6.96
N SER A 276 -14.94 -2.18 -7.08
CA SER A 276 -13.71 -2.95 -7.21
C SER A 276 -13.17 -3.42 -5.86
N VAL A 277 -13.32 -2.59 -4.84
CA VAL A 277 -12.78 -2.84 -3.49
C VAL A 277 -13.80 -2.41 -2.44
N ILE A 278 -13.91 -3.19 -1.36
CA ILE A 278 -14.64 -2.84 -0.14
C ILE A 278 -13.63 -2.68 1.00
N ASN A 279 -13.51 -1.48 1.56
CA ASN A 279 -12.79 -1.22 2.81
C ASN A 279 -13.77 -1.26 3.99
N LEU A 280 -13.63 -2.24 4.87
CA LEU A 280 -14.42 -2.40 6.08
C LEU A 280 -13.80 -1.59 7.20
N GLY A 281 -14.35 -0.41 7.51
CA GLY A 281 -13.80 0.54 8.48
C GLY A 281 -14.02 0.19 9.95
N PHE A 282 -14.37 -1.06 10.29
CA PHE A 282 -14.76 -1.47 11.62
C PHE A 282 -14.07 -2.78 12.04
N GLY A 283 -14.03 -3.04 13.35
CA GLY A 283 -13.54 -4.28 13.93
C GLY A 283 -14.14 -4.52 15.32
N GLY A 284 -14.28 -5.79 15.71
CA GLY A 284 -14.78 -6.17 17.03
C GLY A 284 -14.48 -7.63 17.40
N GLU A 285 -14.80 -7.99 18.64
CA GLU A 285 -14.49 -9.30 19.23
C GLU A 285 -15.50 -10.41 18.87
N GLY A 286 -16.64 -10.06 18.27
CA GLY A 286 -17.66 -11.02 17.86
C GLY A 286 -17.42 -11.56 16.45
N ILE A 287 -17.37 -12.88 16.29
CA ILE A 287 -17.40 -13.54 14.97
C ILE A 287 -18.86 -13.65 14.50
N SER A 288 -19.13 -13.31 13.25
CA SER A 288 -20.46 -13.38 12.66
C SER A 288 -20.48 -14.19 11.38
N LYS A 289 -21.23 -15.29 11.40
CA LYS A 289 -21.45 -16.11 10.21
C LYS A 289 -22.17 -15.32 9.12
N THR A 290 -23.14 -14.48 9.49
CA THR A 290 -23.87 -13.61 8.54
C THR A 290 -22.94 -12.62 7.83
N VAL A 291 -21.99 -12.02 8.54
CA VAL A 291 -21.02 -11.11 7.91
C VAL A 291 -20.01 -11.90 7.07
N GLN A 292 -19.55 -13.07 7.52
CA GLN A 292 -18.70 -13.96 6.72
C GLN A 292 -19.39 -14.37 5.42
N ASP A 293 -20.67 -14.70 5.45
CA ASP A 293 -21.43 -15.08 4.25
C ASP A 293 -21.61 -13.89 3.29
N ALA A 294 -21.81 -12.68 3.81
CA ALA A 294 -21.81 -11.45 3.00
C ALA A 294 -20.44 -11.16 2.36
N ILE A 295 -19.33 -11.38 3.09
CA ILE A 295 -17.97 -11.27 2.56
C ILE A 295 -17.76 -12.29 1.44
N ASN A 296 -18.18 -13.55 1.64
CA ASN A 296 -18.07 -14.59 0.63
C ASN A 296 -18.88 -14.25 -0.63
N TYR A 297 -20.06 -13.65 -0.47
CA TYR A 297 -20.86 -13.14 -1.58
C TYR A 297 -20.11 -12.06 -2.37
N ALA A 298 -19.52 -11.07 -1.69
CA ALA A 298 -18.72 -10.03 -2.34
C ALA A 298 -17.48 -10.60 -3.05
N TRP A 299 -16.79 -11.54 -2.40
CA TRP A 299 -15.66 -12.25 -2.97
C TRP A 299 -16.04 -13.03 -4.24
N GLY A 300 -17.19 -13.73 -4.22
CA GLY A 300 -17.79 -14.40 -5.37
C GLY A 300 -18.19 -13.45 -6.51
N LYS A 301 -18.27 -12.14 -6.26
CA LYS A 301 -18.45 -11.09 -7.27
C LYS A 301 -17.16 -10.45 -7.75
N ASN A 302 -16.02 -11.09 -7.49
CA ASN A 302 -14.69 -10.60 -7.86
C ASN A 302 -14.28 -9.28 -7.17
N ILE A 303 -14.75 -9.07 -5.93
CA ILE A 303 -14.46 -7.86 -5.18
C ILE A 303 -13.34 -8.14 -4.19
N VAL A 304 -12.40 -7.20 -4.06
CA VAL A 304 -11.35 -7.23 -3.04
C VAL A 304 -11.92 -6.68 -1.73
N ILE A 305 -11.75 -7.39 -0.63
CA ILE A 305 -12.20 -6.95 0.69
C ILE A 305 -10.97 -6.68 1.57
N VAL A 306 -10.93 -5.53 2.23
CA VAL A 306 -9.83 -5.10 3.10
C VAL A 306 -10.39 -4.70 4.46
N ALA A 307 -9.75 -5.13 5.55
CA ALA A 307 -10.18 -4.78 6.90
C ALA A 307 -9.01 -4.53 7.87
N PRO A 308 -9.20 -3.67 8.88
CA PRO A 308 -8.18 -3.34 9.86
C PRO A 308 -8.02 -4.41 10.93
N ALA A 309 -6.77 -4.68 11.32
CA ALA A 309 -6.46 -5.73 12.27
C ALA A 309 -7.02 -5.51 13.70
N GLY A 310 -7.27 -4.25 14.07
CA GLY A 310 -7.67 -3.83 15.42
C GLY A 310 -6.52 -3.19 16.21
N ASN A 311 -6.87 -2.49 17.31
CA ASN A 311 -6.00 -1.54 17.99
C ASN A 311 -5.76 -1.88 19.49
N GLU A 312 -5.98 -3.14 19.88
CA GLU A 312 -5.99 -3.59 21.27
C GLU A 312 -4.65 -4.25 21.69
N LYS A 313 -3.64 -4.29 20.81
CA LYS A 313 -2.40 -5.06 20.99
C LYS A 313 -2.68 -6.53 21.32
N SER A 314 -3.65 -7.10 20.60
CA SER A 314 -4.24 -8.41 20.85
C SER A 314 -4.23 -9.27 19.57
N ILE A 315 -5.04 -10.32 19.60
CA ILE A 315 -5.41 -11.13 18.43
C ILE A 315 -6.24 -10.31 17.43
N MET A 316 -6.31 -10.80 16.20
CA MET A 316 -7.03 -10.18 15.09
C MET A 316 -8.52 -9.94 15.40
N SER A 317 -9.02 -8.75 15.12
CA SER A 317 -10.46 -8.44 15.21
C SER A 317 -11.23 -9.03 14.03
N PHE A 318 -12.51 -9.33 14.22
CA PHE A 318 -13.42 -9.62 13.11
C PHE A 318 -13.97 -8.28 12.55
N PRO A 319 -14.02 -8.06 11.22
CA PRO A 319 -13.91 -9.03 10.13
C PRO A 319 -12.50 -9.21 9.55
N ALA A 320 -11.44 -8.62 10.11
CA ALA A 320 -10.08 -8.84 9.59
C ALA A 320 -9.59 -10.29 9.74
N SER A 321 -10.12 -11.04 10.71
CA SER A 321 -9.91 -12.49 10.83
C SER A 321 -10.81 -13.36 9.95
N ALA A 322 -11.69 -12.76 9.13
CA ALA A 322 -12.58 -13.50 8.25
C ALA A 322 -11.82 -14.07 7.04
N ASN A 323 -12.30 -15.19 6.51
CA ASN A 323 -11.82 -15.69 5.23
C ASN A 323 -12.19 -14.69 4.12
N ASN A 324 -11.38 -14.62 3.06
CA ASN A 324 -11.57 -13.74 1.90
C ASN A 324 -11.48 -12.24 2.22
N VAL A 325 -10.70 -11.90 3.26
CA VAL A 325 -10.40 -10.52 3.66
C VAL A 325 -8.90 -10.35 3.71
N ILE A 326 -8.39 -9.27 3.11
CA ILE A 326 -7.02 -8.83 3.28
C ILE A 326 -6.93 -8.05 4.60
N SER A 327 -6.27 -8.64 5.59
CA SER A 327 -6.13 -8.05 6.92
C SER A 327 -4.91 -7.14 7.01
N VAL A 328 -5.09 -5.97 7.64
CA VAL A 328 -4.07 -4.90 7.60
C VAL A 328 -3.71 -4.41 8.99
N GLY A 329 -2.44 -4.58 9.36
CA GLY A 329 -1.84 -4.01 10.55
C GLY A 329 -1.17 -2.64 10.29
N ALA A 330 -0.86 -1.93 11.37
CA ALA A 330 -0.35 -0.56 11.32
C ALA A 330 1.16 -0.48 11.62
N ILE A 331 1.86 0.36 10.85
CA ILE A 331 3.22 0.82 11.13
C ILE A 331 3.26 2.34 11.33
N GLY A 332 4.24 2.78 12.11
CA GLY A 332 4.65 4.18 12.19
C GLY A 332 5.71 4.57 11.16
N SER A 333 6.18 5.81 11.23
CA SER A 333 7.10 6.42 10.24
C SER A 333 8.46 5.71 10.11
N THR A 334 8.92 5.06 11.17
CA THR A 334 10.13 4.23 11.19
C THR A 334 9.94 2.89 10.47
N GLY A 335 8.69 2.50 10.21
CA GLY A 335 8.23 1.20 9.73
C GLY A 335 8.20 0.11 10.78
N ALA A 336 8.45 0.45 12.05
CA ALA A 336 8.14 -0.45 13.14
C ALA A 336 6.61 -0.61 13.25
N LYS A 337 6.17 -1.84 13.56
CA LYS A 337 4.79 -2.11 13.93
C LYS A 337 4.35 -1.19 15.07
N SER A 338 3.22 -0.54 14.89
CA SER A 338 2.63 0.33 15.91
C SER A 338 2.27 -0.47 17.16
N SER A 339 2.44 0.14 18.33
CA SER A 339 2.25 -0.56 19.61
C SER A 339 0.82 -1.04 19.85
N PHE A 340 -0.16 -0.38 19.23
CA PHE A 340 -1.58 -0.73 19.31
C PHE A 340 -1.99 -1.82 18.31
N SER A 341 -1.23 -2.05 17.24
CA SER A 341 -1.66 -2.96 16.16
C SER A 341 -1.77 -4.39 16.66
N ASN A 342 -2.95 -4.98 16.47
CA ASN A 342 -3.17 -6.42 16.65
C ASN A 342 -2.30 -7.24 15.68
N THR A 343 -2.11 -8.51 16.03
CA THR A 343 -1.25 -9.48 15.36
C THR A 343 -1.89 -10.85 15.38
N GLY A 344 -1.57 -11.72 14.43
CA GLY A 344 -2.15 -13.05 14.39
C GLY A 344 -1.77 -13.84 13.14
N PRO A 345 -2.10 -15.14 13.11
CA PRO A 345 -1.91 -15.97 11.92
C PRO A 345 -2.73 -15.50 10.72
N GLU A 346 -3.77 -14.69 10.92
CA GLU A 346 -4.61 -14.12 9.87
C GLU A 346 -4.03 -12.84 9.27
N LEU A 347 -2.93 -12.28 9.83
CA LEU A 347 -2.36 -11.00 9.38
C LEU A 347 -1.71 -11.13 8.00
N ASP A 348 -2.16 -10.34 7.01
CA ASP A 348 -1.63 -10.37 5.65
C ASP A 348 -0.58 -9.31 5.41
N LEU A 349 -0.88 -8.05 5.73
CA LEU A 349 -0.08 -6.91 5.30
C LEU A 349 0.05 -5.83 6.38
N MET A 350 1.10 -5.03 6.26
CA MET A 350 1.30 -3.82 7.05
C MET A 350 1.24 -2.58 6.16
N ALA A 351 0.68 -1.49 6.69
CA ALA A 351 0.66 -0.21 6.01
C ALA A 351 0.76 0.98 7.01
N PRO A 352 1.09 2.20 6.54
CA PRO A 352 1.10 3.40 7.37
C PRO A 352 -0.21 3.60 8.13
N GLY A 353 -0.14 3.62 9.46
CA GLY A 353 -1.32 3.73 10.31
C GLY A 353 -1.12 4.50 11.61
N GLU A 354 0.05 5.10 11.85
CA GLU A 354 0.33 5.89 13.04
C GLU A 354 0.80 7.30 12.63
N ASP A 355 0.15 8.32 13.17
CA ASP A 355 0.37 9.73 12.87
C ASP A 355 0.34 10.01 11.36
N VAL A 356 -0.75 9.59 10.71
CA VAL A 356 -1.00 9.84 9.29
C VAL A 356 -1.90 11.06 9.14
N TYR A 357 -1.44 12.05 8.36
CA TYR A 357 -2.17 13.29 8.10
C TYR A 357 -3.19 13.11 6.96
N SER A 358 -4.45 13.45 7.21
CA SER A 358 -5.55 13.31 6.23
C SER A 358 -6.63 14.37 6.45
N THR A 359 -7.65 14.35 5.59
CA THR A 359 -8.90 15.12 5.73
C THR A 359 -9.60 14.82 7.04
N SER A 360 -10.34 15.79 7.56
CA SER A 360 -11.10 15.76 8.80
C SER A 360 -12.35 16.62 8.64
N ILE A 361 -13.31 16.56 9.57
CA ILE A 361 -14.55 17.35 9.46
C ILE A 361 -14.24 18.86 9.36
N SER A 362 -13.14 19.32 9.97
CA SER A 362 -12.79 20.74 10.11
C SER A 362 -11.46 21.12 9.47
N GLY A 363 -11.07 20.43 8.39
CA GLY A 363 -9.81 20.66 7.68
C GLY A 363 -8.95 19.39 7.70
N TYR A 364 -7.75 19.45 8.27
CA TYR A 364 -6.80 18.33 8.21
C TYR A 364 -6.10 18.08 9.56
N LYS A 365 -5.84 16.82 9.90
CA LYS A 365 -5.08 16.45 11.11
C LYS A 365 -4.50 15.03 11.03
N ASN A 366 -3.69 14.69 12.05
CA ASN A 366 -3.10 13.35 12.21
C ASN A 366 -4.09 12.37 12.86
N PHE A 367 -4.08 11.15 12.35
CA PHE A 367 -4.85 10.02 12.88
C PHE A 367 -3.98 8.77 13.00
N SER A 368 -4.35 7.92 13.95
CA SER A 368 -3.68 6.64 14.21
C SER A 368 -4.72 5.53 14.35
N GLY A 369 -4.47 4.39 13.69
CA GLY A 369 -5.29 3.20 13.74
C GLY A 369 -4.98 2.23 12.60
N THR A 370 -5.29 0.96 12.79
CA THR A 370 -5.22 -0.05 11.72
C THR A 370 -6.22 0.23 10.58
N SER A 371 -7.29 0.98 10.83
CA SER A 371 -8.21 1.50 9.79
C SER A 371 -7.53 2.48 8.83
N ILE A 372 -6.63 3.30 9.35
CA ILE A 372 -5.79 4.20 8.55
C ILE A 372 -4.86 3.40 7.66
N ALA A 373 -4.31 2.29 8.17
CA ALA A 373 -3.48 1.37 7.41
C ALA A 373 -4.31 0.64 6.32
N SER A 374 -5.51 0.15 6.65
CA SER A 374 -6.38 -0.55 5.70
C SER A 374 -6.78 0.33 4.52
N ALA A 375 -6.98 1.63 4.75
CA ALA A 375 -7.26 2.61 3.70
C ALA A 375 -6.17 2.67 2.62
N HIS A 376 -4.88 2.60 3.01
CA HIS A 376 -3.77 2.57 2.05
C HIS A 376 -3.78 1.30 1.20
N VAL A 377 -4.07 0.15 1.80
CA VAL A 377 -4.13 -1.13 1.10
C VAL A 377 -5.33 -1.16 0.14
N ALA A 378 -6.49 -0.66 0.57
CA ALA A 378 -7.68 -0.54 -0.27
C ALA A 378 -7.42 0.35 -1.49
N ALA A 379 -6.76 1.50 -1.30
CA ALA A 379 -6.37 2.37 -2.42
C ALA A 379 -5.34 1.72 -3.34
N LEU A 380 -4.37 0.97 -2.80
CA LEU A 380 -3.39 0.26 -3.63
C LEU A 380 -4.06 -0.85 -4.45
N ALA A 381 -5.00 -1.60 -3.87
CA ALA A 381 -5.82 -2.56 -4.59
C ALA A 381 -6.59 -1.89 -5.75
N GLY A 382 -7.16 -0.70 -5.51
CA GLY A 382 -7.80 0.11 -6.56
C GLY A 382 -6.85 0.52 -7.69
N LEU A 383 -5.61 0.89 -7.36
CA LEU A 383 -4.58 1.22 -8.35
C LEU A 383 -4.15 -0.02 -9.16
N ILE A 384 -3.99 -1.18 -8.52
CA ILE A 384 -3.65 -2.45 -9.17
C ILE A 384 -4.73 -2.82 -10.19
N ILE A 385 -6.00 -2.76 -9.79
CA ILE A 385 -7.15 -3.02 -10.68
C ILE A 385 -7.21 -2.00 -11.81
N SER A 386 -6.90 -0.73 -11.54
CA SER A 386 -6.81 0.30 -12.57
C SER A 386 -5.70 0.04 -13.59
N ALA A 387 -4.55 -0.46 -13.14
CA ALA A 387 -3.42 -0.80 -14.02
C ALA A 387 -3.70 -2.04 -14.88
N ASN A 388 -4.49 -2.99 -14.36
CA ASN A 388 -4.91 -4.17 -15.10
C ASN A 388 -6.33 -4.64 -14.70
N PRO A 389 -7.37 -4.16 -15.41
CA PRO A 389 -8.77 -4.49 -15.10
C PRO A 389 -9.17 -5.96 -15.33
N LYS A 390 -8.25 -6.80 -15.83
CA LYS A 390 -8.49 -8.24 -16.04
C LYS A 390 -8.15 -9.08 -14.82
N LEU A 391 -7.50 -8.50 -13.82
CA LEU A 391 -7.14 -9.20 -12.60
C LEU A 391 -8.40 -9.59 -11.83
N ILE A 392 -8.39 -10.80 -11.27
CA ILE A 392 -9.39 -11.17 -10.27
C ILE A 392 -8.91 -10.78 -8.87
N ASN A 393 -9.82 -10.69 -7.90
CA ASN A 393 -9.51 -10.34 -6.51
C ASN A 393 -8.37 -11.17 -5.92
N LYS A 394 -8.30 -12.48 -6.23
CA LYS A 394 -7.19 -13.33 -5.79
C LYS A 394 -5.84 -12.95 -6.39
N ASP A 395 -5.82 -12.50 -7.65
CA ASP A 395 -4.58 -12.00 -8.26
C ASP A 395 -4.13 -10.70 -7.58
N VAL A 396 -5.07 -9.81 -7.22
CA VAL A 396 -4.77 -8.57 -6.51
C VAL A 396 -4.21 -8.86 -5.12
N GLU A 397 -4.82 -9.78 -4.37
CA GLU A 397 -4.30 -10.26 -3.08
C GLU A 397 -2.87 -10.78 -3.22
N ASN A 398 -2.63 -11.69 -4.17
CA ASN A 398 -1.30 -12.26 -4.40
C ASN A 398 -0.27 -11.18 -4.79
N ILE A 399 -0.64 -10.23 -5.67
CA ILE A 399 0.26 -9.12 -6.03
C ILE A 399 0.61 -8.30 -4.79
N LEU A 400 -0.36 -7.99 -3.94
CA LEU A 400 -0.11 -7.22 -2.72
C LEU A 400 0.84 -7.96 -1.76
N THR A 401 0.64 -9.26 -1.55
CA THR A 401 1.46 -10.08 -0.64
C THR A 401 2.86 -10.38 -1.20
N ASP A 402 2.95 -10.74 -2.48
CA ASP A 402 4.22 -11.15 -3.11
C ASP A 402 5.16 -9.96 -3.33
N THR A 403 4.60 -8.75 -3.46
CA THR A 403 5.39 -7.53 -3.66
C THR A 403 5.65 -6.74 -2.37
N ALA A 404 5.08 -7.18 -1.24
CA ALA A 404 5.31 -6.56 0.06
C ALA A 404 6.80 -6.58 0.44
N ASN A 405 7.22 -5.56 1.18
CA ASN A 405 8.56 -5.49 1.74
C ASN A 405 8.60 -6.26 3.06
N GLY A 406 8.88 -7.56 2.98
CA GLY A 406 9.07 -8.46 4.12
C GLY A 406 10.16 -9.51 3.86
N SER A 407 10.39 -10.41 4.83
CA SER A 407 11.36 -11.52 4.74
C SER A 407 10.68 -12.88 4.77
N GLY A 408 9.46 -12.94 4.23
CA GLY A 408 8.51 -14.04 4.40
C GLY A 408 7.47 -13.72 5.47
N TRP A 409 6.41 -14.52 5.48
CA TRP A 409 5.28 -14.33 6.38
C TRP A 409 5.65 -14.54 7.86
N ASN A 410 5.16 -13.67 8.73
CA ASN A 410 5.16 -13.86 10.18
C ASN A 410 3.95 -13.18 10.84
N SER A 411 3.61 -13.57 12.07
CA SER A 411 2.40 -13.07 12.74
C SER A 411 2.44 -11.60 13.15
N GLU A 412 3.60 -10.93 13.13
CA GLU A 412 3.72 -9.52 13.50
C GLU A 412 3.63 -8.56 12.31
N TYR A 413 4.08 -8.98 11.13
CA TYR A 413 4.13 -8.14 9.93
C TYR A 413 3.38 -8.74 8.74
N GLY A 414 2.75 -9.90 8.89
CA GLY A 414 2.23 -10.67 7.76
C GLY A 414 3.34 -10.91 6.73
N TRP A 415 3.03 -10.67 5.46
CA TRP A 415 3.97 -10.67 4.34
C TRP A 415 4.89 -9.44 4.27
N GLY A 416 4.60 -8.39 5.05
CA GLY A 416 5.41 -7.18 5.18
C GLY A 416 4.66 -5.89 4.86
N ILE A 417 5.43 -4.82 4.67
CA ILE A 417 4.86 -3.48 4.39
C ILE A 417 4.55 -3.36 2.90
N VAL A 418 3.34 -2.92 2.54
CA VAL A 418 2.95 -2.75 1.13
C VAL A 418 3.90 -1.84 0.35
N ASN A 419 4.09 -2.15 -0.94
CA ASN A 419 4.96 -1.42 -1.85
C ASN A 419 4.24 -1.10 -3.17
N ALA A 420 3.82 0.15 -3.33
CA ALA A 420 2.99 0.58 -4.46
C ALA A 420 3.71 0.43 -5.81
N GLU A 421 5.00 0.77 -5.89
CA GLU A 421 5.78 0.64 -7.13
C GLU A 421 5.88 -0.82 -7.58
N LYS A 422 6.27 -1.72 -6.67
CA LYS A 422 6.43 -3.14 -7.00
C LYS A 422 5.09 -3.76 -7.40
N ALA A 423 4.04 -3.48 -6.64
CA ALA A 423 2.70 -4.00 -6.91
C ALA A 423 2.19 -3.58 -8.30
N LEU A 424 2.34 -2.31 -8.68
CA LEU A 424 1.89 -1.85 -10.00
C LEU A 424 2.73 -2.40 -11.15
N LYS A 425 4.06 -2.54 -10.97
CA LYS A 425 4.89 -3.21 -11.98
C LYS A 425 4.45 -4.65 -12.20
N GLU A 426 4.22 -5.38 -11.11
CA GLU A 426 3.72 -6.76 -11.18
C GLU A 426 2.37 -6.83 -11.89
N ALA A 427 1.42 -5.95 -11.51
CA ALA A 427 0.10 -5.88 -12.13
C ALA A 427 0.16 -5.66 -13.66
N THR A 428 1.06 -4.81 -14.13
CA THR A 428 1.24 -4.53 -15.57
C THR A 428 1.93 -5.66 -16.34
N ASN A 429 2.79 -6.42 -15.68
CA ASN A 429 3.50 -7.56 -16.27
C ASN A 429 2.74 -8.88 -16.11
N PHE A 430 1.62 -8.86 -15.40
CA PHE A 430 0.87 -10.05 -15.04
C PHE A 430 0.36 -10.81 -16.28
N THR A 431 0.99 -11.94 -16.57
CA THR A 431 0.43 -13.00 -17.40
C THR A 431 -0.30 -13.97 -16.49
N ALA A 432 -1.60 -14.20 -16.76
CA ALA A 432 -2.48 -15.06 -15.96
C ALA A 432 -1.75 -16.31 -15.43
N ILE A 433 -1.69 -16.45 -14.10
CA ILE A 433 -0.92 -17.48 -13.39
C ILE A 433 -1.22 -18.86 -14.00
N SER A 434 -0.17 -19.51 -14.52
CA SER A 434 -0.23 -20.82 -15.19
C SER A 434 -0.43 -22.01 -14.22
N LYS A 435 -0.87 -21.77 -12.99
CA LYS A 435 -0.95 -22.78 -11.93
C LYS A 435 -2.12 -22.54 -10.97
N ARG A 436 -3.29 -22.16 -11.51
CA ARG A 436 -4.52 -22.11 -10.72
C ARG A 436 -4.98 -23.53 -10.38
N GLU A 437 -5.35 -23.78 -9.13
CA GLU A 437 -6.05 -25.00 -8.71
C GLU A 437 -7.25 -25.25 -9.60
N GLU A 438 -7.40 -26.50 -10.05
CA GLU A 438 -8.54 -26.89 -10.85
C GLU A 438 -9.82 -26.79 -10.02
N LEU A 439 -10.82 -26.11 -10.59
CA LEU A 439 -12.16 -26.04 -10.02
C LEU A 439 -12.70 -27.46 -9.81
N SER A 440 -12.87 -27.82 -8.56
CA SER A 440 -13.33 -29.14 -8.12
C SER A 440 -14.57 -29.01 -7.25
N ILE A 441 -15.39 -30.06 -7.26
CA ILE A 441 -16.65 -30.11 -6.51
C ILE A 441 -16.87 -31.52 -5.97
N SER A 442 -17.39 -31.62 -4.75
CA SER A 442 -17.85 -32.87 -4.16
C SER A 442 -19.13 -32.66 -3.36
N ILE A 443 -20.11 -33.55 -3.54
CA ILE A 443 -21.27 -33.61 -2.65
C ILE A 443 -20.79 -34.25 -1.34
N THR A 444 -20.89 -33.52 -0.24
CA THR A 444 -20.42 -33.95 1.09
C THR A 444 -21.55 -34.55 1.92
N ASN A 445 -22.80 -34.18 1.63
CA ASN A 445 -23.99 -34.79 2.20
C ASN A 445 -25.16 -34.65 1.21
N PRO A 446 -26.00 -35.67 1.02
CA PRO A 446 -25.96 -37.00 1.64
C PRO A 446 -24.78 -37.86 1.15
N LEU A 447 -24.55 -39.01 1.79
CA LEU A 447 -23.59 -40.02 1.32
C LEU A 447 -24.20 -40.87 0.20
N PRO A 448 -23.38 -41.53 -0.65
CA PRO A 448 -23.88 -42.39 -1.73
C PRO A 448 -24.85 -43.45 -1.23
N ASP A 449 -25.88 -43.73 -2.04
CA ASP A 449 -26.91 -44.76 -1.81
C ASP A 449 -27.78 -44.52 -0.55
N THR A 450 -27.80 -43.29 -0.04
CA THR A 450 -28.63 -42.91 1.12
C THR A 450 -30.11 -42.80 0.76
N MET A 451 -30.98 -43.21 1.69
CA MET A 451 -32.42 -42.91 1.65
C MET A 451 -32.70 -41.49 2.13
N VAL A 452 -33.46 -40.74 1.35
CA VAL A 452 -33.91 -39.38 1.66
C VAL A 452 -35.44 -39.31 1.74
N LEU A 453 -35.94 -38.49 2.68
CA LEU A 453 -37.36 -38.31 2.98
C LEU A 453 -37.61 -36.86 3.41
N GLY A 454 -38.75 -36.30 3.00
CA GLY A 454 -39.17 -34.94 3.36
C GLY A 454 -38.30 -33.89 2.69
N ILE A 455 -37.45 -33.22 3.46
CA ILE A 455 -36.49 -32.23 2.98
C ILE A 455 -35.08 -32.78 3.19
N ALA A 456 -34.38 -33.04 2.09
CA ALA A 456 -32.98 -33.47 2.11
C ALA A 456 -32.05 -32.30 1.80
N ASN A 457 -31.21 -31.91 2.74
CA ASN A 457 -30.20 -30.87 2.53
C ASN A 457 -28.98 -31.45 1.82
N ILE A 458 -28.69 -30.94 0.63
CA ILE A 458 -27.56 -31.32 -0.19
C ILE A 458 -26.43 -30.32 0.05
N TYR A 459 -25.36 -30.75 0.72
CA TYR A 459 -24.18 -29.93 0.98
C TYR A 459 -23.08 -30.26 -0.01
N VAL A 460 -22.36 -29.22 -0.42
CA VAL A 460 -21.29 -29.33 -1.42
C VAL A 460 -20.05 -28.61 -0.94
N SER A 461 -18.89 -29.26 -1.10
CA SER A 461 -17.58 -28.61 -1.02
C SER A 461 -17.12 -28.33 -2.44
N ALA A 462 -16.81 -27.07 -2.74
CA ALA A 462 -16.27 -26.66 -4.02
C ALA A 462 -15.02 -25.80 -3.78
N ASN A 463 -13.93 -26.10 -4.48
CA ASN A 463 -12.61 -25.50 -4.26
C ASN A 463 -12.05 -25.01 -5.59
N SER A 464 -11.51 -23.79 -5.59
CA SER A 464 -10.81 -23.19 -6.72
C SER A 464 -10.03 -21.95 -6.28
N ASP A 465 -8.93 -21.66 -6.97
CA ASP A 465 -8.22 -20.38 -6.88
C ASP A 465 -9.01 -19.21 -7.53
N VAL A 466 -10.04 -19.52 -8.32
CA VAL A 466 -10.94 -18.54 -8.90
C VAL A 466 -12.24 -18.54 -8.09
N PRO A 467 -12.76 -17.37 -7.69
CA PRO A 467 -14.02 -17.30 -6.97
C PRO A 467 -15.12 -18.07 -7.69
N ILE A 468 -15.84 -18.89 -6.93
CA ILE A 468 -16.97 -19.67 -7.42
C ILE A 468 -18.18 -18.72 -7.49
N SER A 469 -18.80 -18.63 -8.66
CA SER A 469 -19.95 -17.76 -8.91
C SER A 469 -21.25 -18.43 -8.50
N LYS A 470 -21.38 -19.74 -8.71
CA LYS A 470 -22.56 -20.52 -8.33
C LYS A 470 -22.34 -22.04 -8.35
N VAL A 471 -23.27 -22.77 -7.74
CA VAL A 471 -23.42 -24.22 -7.84
C VAL A 471 -24.84 -24.57 -8.30
N ASP A 472 -24.95 -25.30 -9.40
CA ASP A 472 -26.22 -25.87 -9.87
C ASP A 472 -26.41 -27.28 -9.30
N PHE A 473 -27.60 -27.54 -8.77
CA PHE A 473 -28.02 -28.84 -8.23
C PHE A 473 -29.09 -29.45 -9.12
N SER A 474 -28.91 -30.71 -9.50
CA SER A 474 -29.82 -31.40 -10.41
C SER A 474 -30.15 -32.82 -9.96
N ILE A 475 -31.37 -33.25 -10.28
CA ILE A 475 -31.88 -34.60 -10.08
C ILE A 475 -32.27 -35.18 -11.44
N ASN A 476 -31.72 -36.34 -11.77
CA ASN A 476 -31.88 -37.01 -13.08
C ASN A 476 -31.60 -36.06 -14.26
N GLY A 477 -30.63 -35.15 -14.11
CA GLY A 477 -30.22 -34.18 -15.12
C GLY A 477 -31.07 -32.90 -15.19
N LYS A 478 -32.16 -32.78 -14.41
CA LYS A 478 -32.94 -31.54 -14.33
C LYS A 478 -32.47 -30.71 -13.13
N ILE A 479 -32.07 -29.46 -13.38
CA ILE A 479 -31.72 -28.51 -12.31
C ILE A 479 -32.97 -28.23 -11.47
N PHE A 480 -32.84 -28.34 -10.15
CA PHE A 480 -33.91 -28.01 -9.20
C PHE A 480 -33.56 -26.82 -8.30
N ALA A 481 -32.27 -26.51 -8.14
CA ALA A 481 -31.80 -25.37 -7.37
C ALA A 481 -30.46 -24.86 -7.92
N THR A 482 -30.22 -23.56 -7.76
CA THR A 482 -28.93 -22.91 -7.98
C THR A 482 -28.64 -22.10 -6.72
N ASP A 483 -27.43 -22.25 -6.19
CA ASP A 483 -26.96 -21.48 -5.05
C ASP A 483 -25.78 -20.61 -5.47
N GLU A 484 -25.86 -19.31 -5.22
CA GLU A 484 -24.86 -18.30 -5.60
C GLU A 484 -24.03 -17.84 -4.40
N ALA A 485 -24.27 -18.40 -3.21
CA ALA A 485 -23.61 -17.98 -1.98
C ALA A 485 -22.98 -19.18 -1.25
N PHE A 486 -21.66 -19.09 -1.00
CA PHE A 486 -20.99 -20.06 -0.14
C PHE A 486 -21.40 -19.84 1.34
N PRO A 487 -21.65 -20.90 2.14
CA PRO A 487 -21.50 -22.33 1.81
C PRO A 487 -22.65 -22.88 0.96
N TYR A 488 -22.31 -23.61 -0.11
CA TYR A 488 -23.28 -24.08 -1.10
C TYR A 488 -24.17 -25.21 -0.58
N VAL A 489 -25.47 -24.97 -0.55
CA VAL A 489 -26.48 -25.91 -0.07
C VAL A 489 -27.78 -25.81 -0.86
N ALA A 490 -28.42 -26.94 -1.10
CA ALA A 490 -29.77 -26.97 -1.67
C ALA A 490 -30.70 -27.86 -0.85
N ALA A 491 -31.93 -27.40 -0.63
CA ALA A 491 -33.01 -28.21 -0.08
C ALA A 491 -33.72 -28.97 -1.20
N PHE A 492 -33.68 -30.30 -1.16
CA PHE A 492 -34.39 -31.17 -2.08
C PHE A 492 -35.65 -31.73 -1.41
N GLU A 493 -36.82 -31.26 -1.86
CA GLU A 493 -38.12 -31.75 -1.38
C GLU A 493 -38.49 -33.07 -2.07
N THR A 494 -38.63 -34.14 -1.29
CA THR A 494 -38.95 -35.47 -1.84
C THR A 494 -40.43 -35.77 -1.88
N ALA A 495 -41.27 -35.03 -1.15
CA ALA A 495 -42.66 -35.41 -0.86
C ALA A 495 -43.54 -35.67 -2.11
N SER A 496 -43.29 -34.96 -3.22
CA SER A 496 -44.01 -35.14 -4.49
C SER A 496 -43.32 -36.09 -5.48
N MET A 497 -42.18 -36.68 -5.10
CA MET A 497 -41.37 -37.53 -5.96
C MET A 497 -41.80 -39.00 -5.81
N PRO A 498 -41.88 -39.79 -6.89
CA PRO A 498 -42.06 -41.23 -6.79
C PRO A 498 -40.95 -41.92 -6.00
N ASN A 499 -41.28 -42.94 -5.20
CA ASN A 499 -40.26 -43.75 -4.52
C ASN A 499 -39.37 -44.46 -5.56
N GLY A 500 -38.05 -44.43 -5.35
CA GLY A 500 -37.12 -44.99 -6.31
C GLY A 500 -35.73 -44.36 -6.26
N ALA A 501 -34.89 -44.81 -7.19
CA ALA A 501 -33.52 -44.30 -7.34
C ALA A 501 -33.47 -43.02 -8.17
N TYR A 502 -32.67 -42.06 -7.71
CA TYR A 502 -32.41 -40.81 -8.39
C TYR A 502 -30.90 -40.56 -8.49
N THR A 503 -30.47 -39.93 -9.58
CA THR A 503 -29.10 -39.43 -9.72
C THR A 503 -29.07 -37.97 -9.29
N LEU A 504 -28.44 -37.72 -8.15
CA LEU A 504 -28.12 -36.38 -7.67
C LEU A 504 -26.80 -35.93 -8.29
N LYS A 505 -26.78 -34.70 -8.80
CA LYS A 505 -25.62 -34.09 -9.45
C LYS A 505 -25.45 -32.65 -8.96
N ALA A 506 -24.22 -32.27 -8.66
CA ALA A 506 -23.83 -30.89 -8.40
C ALA A 506 -22.71 -30.46 -9.35
N LYS A 507 -22.75 -29.21 -9.82
CA LYS A 507 -21.77 -28.63 -10.75
C LYS A 507 -21.45 -27.19 -10.35
N ALA A 508 -20.18 -26.87 -10.15
CA ALA A 508 -19.72 -25.52 -9.81
C ALA A 508 -19.32 -24.75 -11.08
N TYR A 509 -19.49 -23.44 -11.00
CA TYR A 509 -19.06 -22.47 -12.01
C TYR A 509 -18.22 -21.40 -11.32
N ASP A 510 -17.08 -21.04 -11.90
CA ASP A 510 -16.31 -19.89 -11.42
C ASP A 510 -16.77 -18.58 -12.09
N ILE A 511 -16.24 -17.45 -11.63
CA ILE A 511 -16.56 -16.12 -12.18
C ILE A 511 -16.07 -15.90 -13.62
N THR A 512 -15.21 -16.78 -14.15
CA THR A 512 -14.78 -16.74 -15.56
C THR A 512 -15.69 -17.58 -16.46
N GLY A 513 -16.65 -18.29 -15.88
CA GLY A 513 -17.54 -19.21 -16.59
C GLY A 513 -16.96 -20.61 -16.78
N LYS A 514 -15.80 -20.93 -16.18
CA LYS A 514 -15.25 -22.28 -16.19
C LYS A 514 -16.14 -23.19 -15.35
N GLU A 515 -16.34 -24.40 -15.85
CA GLU A 515 -17.18 -25.41 -15.23
C GLU A 515 -16.35 -26.49 -14.55
N SER A 516 -16.80 -26.97 -13.39
CA SER A 516 -16.21 -28.14 -12.75
C SER A 516 -16.59 -29.43 -13.50
N GLN A 517 -15.79 -30.49 -13.33
CA GLN A 517 -16.34 -31.84 -13.54
C GLN A 517 -17.47 -32.06 -12.52
N PRO A 518 -18.64 -32.57 -12.92
CA PRO A 518 -19.78 -32.68 -12.02
C PRO A 518 -19.59 -33.80 -11.01
N SER A 519 -19.90 -33.53 -9.74
CA SER A 519 -20.01 -34.57 -8.71
C SER A 519 -21.39 -35.22 -8.82
N ASN A 520 -21.44 -36.55 -8.95
CA ASN A 520 -22.67 -37.30 -9.12
C ASN A 520 -22.72 -38.47 -8.14
N MET A 521 -23.91 -38.75 -7.63
CA MET A 521 -24.15 -39.86 -6.74
C MET A 521 -25.59 -40.36 -6.90
N LYS A 522 -25.83 -41.61 -6.48
CA LYS A 522 -27.16 -42.18 -6.40
C LYS A 522 -27.74 -41.93 -5.01
N ILE A 523 -29.03 -41.58 -4.97
CA ILE A 523 -29.83 -41.48 -3.73
C ILE A 523 -31.16 -42.22 -3.96
N PHE A 524 -31.86 -42.54 -2.87
CA PHE A 524 -33.16 -43.20 -2.92
C PHE A 524 -34.22 -42.36 -2.23
N VAL A 525 -35.32 -42.06 -2.92
CA VAL A 525 -36.50 -41.44 -2.29
C VAL A 525 -37.40 -42.55 -1.74
N ASN A 526 -37.82 -42.41 -0.48
CA ASN A 526 -38.79 -43.28 0.17
C ASN A 526 -39.74 -42.44 1.03
N ASN A 527 -40.82 -41.95 0.42
CA ASN A 527 -41.88 -41.18 1.06
C ASN A 527 -42.88 -42.04 1.83
#